data_AF-A0A1G5MU34-F1
#
_entry.id   AF-A0A1G5MU34-F1
#
_cell.length_a   1.000
_cell.length_b   1.000
_cell.length_c   1.000
_cell.angle_alpha   90.00
_cell.angle_beta   90.00
_cell.angle_gamma   90.00
#
_symmetry.space_group_name_H-M   'P 1'
#
loop_
_entity.id
_entity.type
_entity.pdbx_description
1 polymer ?
#
loop_
_entity_poly.entity_id
_entity_poly.type
_entity_poly.pdbx_seq_one_letter_code
_entity_poly.pdbx_strand_id
1 'polypeptide(L)'
;MGRCYSMDLRERVVARIASGHSRRSTAEHFGVSESFAIKLMQRQSRAGSAAPARQGRPRGSGKLATFEAFLIGEVERRPDITMPELA
;
A
#
# COMPACT_ATOMS: atom_id res chain seq x y z
N MET A 1 2.15 11.19 -0.87
CA MET A 1 1.54 10.06 -1.61
C MET A 1 0.03 10.20 -1.49
N GLY A 2 -0.72 10.14 -2.60
CA GLY A 2 -2.19 10.19 -2.52
C GLY A 2 -2.77 8.94 -1.83
N ARG A 3 -3.91 9.09 -1.16
CA ARG A 3 -4.63 7.95 -0.58
C ARG A 3 -5.16 7.06 -1.71
N CYS A 4 -5.04 5.74 -1.54
CA CYS A 4 -5.71 4.80 -2.43
C CYS A 4 -7.23 4.84 -2.19
N TYR A 5 -8.01 4.53 -3.23
CA TYR A 5 -9.43 4.23 -3.07
C TYR A 5 -9.66 3.10 -2.07
N SER A 6 -10.85 3.09 -1.46
CA SER A 6 -11.27 2.07 -0.49
C SER A 6 -11.24 0.66 -1.09
N MET A 7 -11.12 -0.34 -0.23
CA MET A 7 -11.17 -1.75 -0.64
C MET A 7 -12.51 -2.09 -1.31
N ASP A 8 -13.63 -1.63 -0.73
CA ASP A 8 -14.96 -1.81 -1.28
C ASP A 8 -15.05 -1.37 -2.76
N LEU A 9 -14.61 -0.14 -3.06
CA LEU A 9 -14.67 0.38 -4.42
C LEU A 9 -13.83 -0.47 -5.39
N ARG A 10 -12.65 -0.91 -4.95
CA ARG A 10 -11.73 -1.72 -5.76
C ARG A 10 -12.33 -3.10 -6.04
N GLU A 11 -12.90 -3.74 -5.03
CA GLU A 11 -13.55 -5.05 -5.16
C GLU A 11 -14.76 -4.99 -6.10
N ARG A 12 -15.60 -3.96 -5.97
CA ARG A 12 -16.75 -3.75 -6.86
C ARG A 12 -16.35 -3.50 -8.31
N VAL A 13 -15.27 -2.74 -8.55
CA VAL A 13 -14.73 -2.53 -9.89
C VAL A 13 -14.20 -3.83 -10.49
N VAL A 14 -13.47 -4.63 -9.71
CA VAL A 14 -12.98 -5.95 -10.14
C VAL A 14 -14.14 -6.87 -10.48
N ALA A 15 -15.14 -6.96 -9.60
CA ALA A 15 -16.31 -7.81 -9.80
C ALA A 15 -17.10 -7.44 -11.07
N ARG A 16 -17.33 -6.15 -11.31
CA ARG A 16 -18.03 -5.67 -12.52
C ARG A 16 -17.26 -5.98 -13.81
N ILE A 17 -15.93 -5.89 -13.79
CA ILE A 17 -15.13 -6.25 -14.97
C ILE A 17 -15.12 -7.76 -15.16
N ALA A 18 -15.03 -8.53 -14.07
CA ALA A 18 -15.11 -9.99 -14.11
C ALA A 18 -16.47 -10.49 -14.60
N SER A 19 -17.55 -9.73 -14.40
CA SER A 19 -18.88 -10.02 -14.95
C SER A 19 -19.03 -9.62 -16.44
N GLY A 20 -17.94 -9.28 -17.13
CA GLY A 20 -17.91 -9.08 -18.58
C GLY A 20 -17.97 -7.63 -19.05
N HIS A 21 -18.08 -6.65 -18.15
CA HIS A 21 -18.07 -5.24 -18.56
C HIS A 21 -16.67 -4.76 -18.94
N SER A 22 -16.60 -3.84 -19.91
CA SER A 22 -15.35 -3.21 -20.28
C SER A 22 -14.80 -2.35 -19.13
N ARG A 23 -13.47 -2.19 -19.10
CA ARG A 23 -12.78 -1.31 -18.13
C ARG A 23 -13.27 0.14 -18.23
N ARG A 24 -13.57 0.61 -19.44
CA ARG A 24 -14.10 1.95 -19.71
C ARG A 24 -15.51 2.13 -19.15
N SER A 25 -16.43 1.25 -19.50
CA SER A 25 -17.81 1.31 -19.00
C SER A 25 -17.88 1.18 -17.47
N THR A 26 -17.00 0.37 -16.89
CA THR A 26 -16.89 0.24 -15.43
C THR A 26 -16.38 1.52 -14.78
N ALA A 27 -15.38 2.16 -15.37
CA ALA A 27 -14.82 3.41 -14.85
C ALA A 27 -15.88 4.53 -14.83
N GLU A 28 -16.63 4.66 -15.92
CA GLU A 28 -17.76 5.58 -16.03
C GLU A 28 -18.85 5.27 -14.97
N HIS A 29 -19.25 3.99 -14.83
CA HIS A 29 -20.26 3.57 -13.87
C HIS A 29 -19.92 3.94 -12.41
N PHE A 30 -18.64 3.84 -12.04
CA PHE A 30 -18.17 4.14 -10.68
C PHE A 30 -17.64 5.56 -10.50
N GLY A 31 -17.66 6.41 -11.54
CA GLY A 31 -17.12 7.77 -11.47
C GLY A 31 -15.61 7.81 -11.20
N VAL A 32 -14.87 6.83 -11.70
CA VAL A 32 -13.41 6.73 -11.55
C VAL A 32 -12.71 6.87 -12.89
N SER A 33 -11.40 7.13 -12.89
CA SER A 33 -10.65 7.22 -14.14
C SER A 33 -10.48 5.84 -14.81
N GLU A 34 -10.48 5.80 -16.16
CA GLU A 34 -10.19 4.58 -16.93
C GLU A 34 -8.83 3.97 -16.52
N SER A 35 -7.83 4.83 -16.29
CA SER A 35 -6.50 4.43 -15.83
C SER A 35 -6.52 3.67 -14.51
N PHE A 36 -7.41 4.03 -13.58
CA PHE A 36 -7.55 3.31 -12.32
C PHE A 36 -8.10 1.89 -12.55
N ALA A 37 -9.18 1.75 -13.33
CA ALA A 37 -9.75 0.44 -13.65
C ALA A 37 -8.74 -0.47 -14.39
N ILE A 38 -7.97 0.09 -15.32
CA ILE A 38 -6.91 -0.65 -16.04
C ILE A 38 -5.83 -1.14 -15.08
N LYS A 39 -5.24 -0.24 -14.28
CA LYS A 39 -4.15 -0.59 -13.35
C LYS A 39 -4.62 -1.54 -12.24
N LEU A 40 -5.87 -1.41 -11.81
CA LEU A 40 -6.47 -2.31 -10.83
C LEU A 40 -6.59 -3.74 -11.38
N MET A 41 -7.07 -3.91 -12.62
CA MET A 41 -7.15 -5.24 -13.23
C MET A 41 -5.78 -5.84 -13.53
N GLN A 42 -4.79 -5.03 -13.94
CA GLN A 42 -3.41 -5.50 -14.08
C GLN A 42 -2.86 -6.04 -12.76
N ARG A 43 -3.16 -5.36 -11.66
CA ARG A 43 -2.78 -5.81 -10.32
C ARG A 43 -3.49 -7.10 -9.92
N GLN A 44 -4.82 -7.16 -10.11
CA GLN A 44 -5.60 -8.37 -9.81
C GLN A 44 -5.05 -9.57 -10.57
N SER A 45 -4.69 -9.41 -11.84
CA SER A 45 -4.11 -10.48 -12.66
C SER A 45 -2.70 -10.88 -12.21
N ARG A 46 -1.86 -9.93 -11.76
CA ARG A 46 -0.48 -10.21 -11.34
C ARG A 46 -0.35 -10.75 -9.92
N ALA A 47 -1.18 -10.26 -9.00
CA ALA A 47 -1.03 -10.50 -7.56
C ALA A 47 -2.25 -11.22 -6.94
N GLY A 48 -3.30 -11.51 -7.71
CA GLY A 48 -4.53 -12.14 -7.22
C GLY A 48 -5.35 -11.26 -6.27
N SER A 49 -4.96 -10.00 -6.06
CA SER A 49 -5.55 -9.13 -5.04
C SER A 49 -5.82 -7.71 -5.52
N ALA A 50 -6.99 -7.20 -5.12
CA ALA A 50 -7.39 -5.82 -5.33
C ALA A 50 -6.67 -4.88 -4.37
N ALA A 51 -6.13 -5.37 -3.25
CA ALA A 51 -5.55 -4.55 -2.19
C ALA A 51 -4.38 -3.72 -2.70
N PRO A 52 -4.27 -2.41 -2.41
CA PRO A 52 -3.20 -1.55 -2.93
C PRO A 52 -1.80 -1.99 -2.49
N ALA A 53 -0.77 -1.53 -3.18
CA ALA A 53 0.61 -1.83 -2.79
C ALA A 53 0.92 -1.06 -1.51
N ARG A 54 1.84 -1.60 -0.71
CA ARG A 54 2.36 -0.86 0.44
C ARG A 54 2.83 0.50 -0.05
N GLN A 55 2.22 1.55 0.48
CA GLN A 55 2.64 2.92 0.24
C GLN A 55 3.75 3.27 1.23
N GLY A 56 4.71 4.09 0.81
CA GLY A 56 5.80 4.54 1.67
C GLY A 56 7.03 3.63 1.67
N ARG A 57 8.01 4.03 2.49
CA ARG A 57 9.31 3.35 2.57
C ARG A 57 9.14 1.91 3.08
N PRO A 58 9.83 0.93 2.49
CA PRO A 58 9.92 -0.40 3.07
C PRO A 58 10.40 -0.39 4.51
N ARG A 59 9.83 -1.29 5.34
CA ARG A 59 10.40 -1.59 6.66
C ARG A 59 11.75 -2.29 6.46
N GLY A 60 12.67 -2.08 7.40
CA GLY A 60 13.92 -2.82 7.48
C GLY A 60 14.93 -2.55 6.37
N SER A 61 14.80 -1.44 5.62
CA SER A 61 15.82 -1.05 4.62
C SER A 61 16.42 0.31 4.95
N GLY A 62 17.72 0.34 5.21
CA GLY A 62 18.48 1.56 5.50
C GLY A 62 19.72 1.29 6.34
N LYS A 63 20.56 2.33 6.50
CA LYS A 63 21.81 2.26 7.27
C LYS A 63 21.62 1.76 8.71
N LEU A 64 20.45 2.00 9.29
CA LEU A 64 20.11 1.62 10.66
C LEU A 64 19.44 0.25 10.79
N ALA A 65 19.12 -0.44 9.69
CA ALA A 65 18.39 -1.71 9.74
C ALA A 65 19.16 -2.78 10.54
N THR A 66 20.48 -2.86 10.38
CA THR A 66 21.33 -3.79 11.14
C THR A 66 21.36 -3.48 12.64
N PHE A 67 21.07 -2.24 13.03
CA PHE A 67 21.10 -1.77 14.41
C PHE A 67 19.72 -1.73 15.07
N GLU A 68 18.67 -2.21 14.39
CA GLU A 68 17.27 -2.10 14.86
C GLU A 68 17.08 -2.70 16.26
N ALA A 69 17.53 -3.93 16.48
CA ALA A 69 17.41 -4.59 17.78
C ALA A 69 18.18 -3.87 18.90
N PHE A 70 19.37 -3.34 18.59
CA PHE A 70 20.18 -2.58 19.54
C PHE A 70 19.48 -1.27 19.95
N LEU A 71 18.99 -0.50 18.97
CA LEU A 71 18.33 0.78 19.21
C LEU A 71 17.03 0.61 19.99
N ILE A 72 16.23 -0.42 19.66
CA ILE A 72 15.00 -0.73 20.41
C ILE A 72 15.35 -1.09 21.86
N GLY A 73 16.34 -1.97 22.07
CA GLY A 73 16.74 -2.39 23.40
C GLY A 73 17.23 -1.24 24.28
N GLU A 74 18.01 -0.30 23.73
CA GLU A 74 18.48 0.86 24.50
C GLU A 74 17.36 1.82 24.89
N VAL A 75 16.38 2.05 24.00
CA VAL A 75 15.20 2.87 24.31
C VAL A 75 14.31 2.18 25.34
N GLU A 76 14.12 0.86 25.25
CA GLU A 76 13.35 0.09 26.24
C GLU A 76 14.03 0.11 27.62
N ARG A 77 15.37 0.06 27.66
CA ARG A 77 16.17 0.11 28.89
C ARG A 77 16.16 1.50 29.53
N ARG A 78 16.20 2.57 28.74
CA ARG A 78 16.16 3.97 29.19
C ARG A 78 15.20 4.78 28.30
N PRO A 79 13.90 4.85 28.64
CA PRO A 79 12.87 5.47 27.78
C PRO A 79 13.06 6.96 27.50
N ASP A 80 13.81 7.67 28.33
CA ASP A 80 14.14 9.08 28.21
C ASP A 80 15.51 9.34 27.55
N ILE A 81 16.17 8.30 27.01
CA ILE A 81 17.42 8.45 26.28
C ILE A 81 17.26 9.38 25.08
N THR A 82 18.14 10.37 25.00
CA THR A 82 18.15 11.33 23.89
C THR A 82 19.02 10.83 22.73
N MET A 83 18.77 11.33 21.52
CA MET A 83 19.56 10.94 20.34
C MET A 83 21.08 11.17 20.49
N PRO A 84 21.58 12.26 21.10
CA PRO A 84 23.01 12.43 21.34
C PRO A 84 23.61 11.41 22.32
N GLU A 85 22.82 10.89 23.26
CA GLU A 85 23.28 9.87 24.21
C GLU A 85 23.30 8.45 23.60
N LEU A 86 22.68 8.27 22.42
CA LEU A 86 22.72 7.05 21.62
C LEU A 86 23.89 7.01 20.61
N ALA A 87 24.63 8.12 20.46
CA ALA A 87 25.65 8.31 19.43
C ALA A 87 26.98 7.58 19.72
#